data_AF-A0A949SPR2-F1
#
_entry.id   AF-A0A949SPR2-F1
#
_cell.length_a   1.000
_cell.length_b   1.000
_cell.length_c   1.000
_cell.angle_alpha   90.00
_cell.angle_beta   90.00
_cell.angle_gamma   90.00
#
_symmetry.space_group_name_H-M   'P 1'
#
loop_
_entity.id
_entity.type
_entity.pdbx_description
1 polymer ?
#
loop_
_entity_poly.entity_id
_entity_poly.type
_entity_poly.pdbx_seq_one_letter_code
_entity_poly.pdbx_strand_id
1 'polypeptide(L)'
;MPPDFDSPLMPHGGYENLRSYAVAEVVYDATVVFCDRFIEKTSRTHDQMVQAARSGVRNISEGSGAAATSKKMEMKLTNVARASLSDELSKDYKSFLMQRGLRVWPKNSKMCLAMRERLKHEIFPGLPAAPKGKVVLTGLAGLADFVAKADPELAGNAAVRREPGVLPSQTSDSKSKP
;
A
#
# COMPACT_ATOMS: atom_id res chain seq x y z
N MET A 1 -4.73 -18.65 -37.69
CA MET A 1 -5.78 -19.35 -36.93
C MET A 1 -6.47 -18.30 -36.06
N PRO A 2 -7.79 -18.10 -36.15
CA PRO A 2 -8.50 -17.24 -35.20
C PRO A 2 -8.45 -17.88 -33.80
N PRO A 3 -8.60 -17.12 -32.71
CA PRO A 3 -8.64 -17.72 -31.38
C PRO A 3 -9.95 -18.51 -31.21
N ASP A 4 -9.82 -19.77 -30.78
CA ASP A 4 -10.93 -20.63 -30.40
C ASP A 4 -11.61 -20.09 -29.14
N PHE A 5 -12.92 -19.83 -29.21
CA PHE A 5 -13.73 -19.27 -28.13
C PHE A 5 -14.38 -20.35 -27.22
N ASP A 6 -14.04 -21.63 -27.39
CA ASP A 6 -14.61 -22.76 -26.65
C ASP A 6 -13.71 -23.27 -25.51
N SER A 7 -13.37 -22.39 -24.58
CA SER A 7 -12.94 -22.80 -23.23
C SER A 7 -14.03 -22.41 -22.23
N PRO A 8 -14.76 -23.36 -21.61
CA PRO A 8 -15.80 -23.08 -20.61
C PRO A 8 -15.29 -22.45 -19.30
N LEU A 9 -13.99 -22.20 -19.24
CA LEU A 9 -13.24 -21.70 -18.11
C LEU A 9 -12.48 -20.48 -18.63
N MET A 10 -12.83 -19.29 -18.12
CA MET A 10 -12.01 -18.09 -18.34
C MET A 10 -10.59 -18.37 -17.83
N PRO A 11 -9.53 -17.67 -18.28
CA PRO A 11 -8.24 -17.77 -17.61
C PRO A 11 -8.40 -17.27 -16.15
N HIS A 12 -8.45 -18.21 -15.21
CA HIS A 12 -8.67 -17.94 -13.79
C HIS A 12 -7.85 -18.94 -12.96
N GLY A 13 -7.20 -18.43 -11.89
CA GLY A 13 -6.20 -19.17 -11.11
C GLY A 13 -4.78 -18.58 -11.15
N GLY A 14 -4.65 -17.26 -11.33
CA GLY A 14 -3.35 -16.56 -11.39
C GLY A 14 -3.26 -15.39 -10.42
N TYR A 15 -3.79 -15.51 -9.20
CA TYR A 15 -3.76 -14.42 -8.21
C TYR A 15 -2.32 -13.99 -7.89
N GLU A 16 -1.37 -14.90 -7.98
CA GLU A 16 0.06 -14.64 -7.83
C GLU A 16 0.59 -13.65 -8.88
N ASN A 17 -0.07 -13.57 -10.05
CA ASN A 17 0.24 -12.60 -11.10
C ASN A 17 -0.53 -11.28 -10.93
N LEU A 18 -1.45 -11.17 -9.95
CA LEU A 18 -2.12 -9.92 -9.67
C LEU A 18 -1.15 -9.00 -8.94
N ARG A 19 -0.89 -7.84 -9.54
CA ARG A 19 -0.13 -6.77 -8.90
C ARG A 19 -0.68 -6.38 -7.52
N SER A 20 -1.99 -6.51 -7.31
CA SER A 20 -2.62 -6.26 -6.00
C SER A 20 -2.23 -7.28 -4.94
N TYR A 21 -2.03 -8.55 -5.33
CA TYR A 21 -1.60 -9.61 -4.42
C TYR A 21 -0.14 -9.40 -4.00
N ALA A 22 0.76 -9.21 -4.97
CA ALA A 22 2.16 -8.91 -4.71
C ALA A 22 2.35 -7.66 -3.82
N VAL A 23 1.60 -6.58 -4.11
CA VAL A 23 1.60 -5.38 -3.25
C VAL A 23 1.10 -5.69 -1.84
N ALA A 24 0.04 -6.49 -1.71
CA ALA A 24 -0.51 -6.82 -0.39
C ALA A 24 0.45 -7.69 0.44
N GLU A 25 1.16 -8.65 -0.17
CA GLU A 25 2.19 -9.45 0.50
C GLU A 25 3.33 -8.57 1.01
N VAL A 26 3.85 -7.69 0.16
CA VAL A 26 4.91 -6.75 0.56
C VAL A 26 4.44 -5.80 1.67
N VAL A 27 3.19 -5.35 1.62
CA VAL A 27 2.59 -4.55 2.71
C VAL A 27 2.50 -5.37 3.99
N TYR A 28 2.13 -6.65 3.91
CA TYR A 28 2.10 -7.53 5.07
C TYR A 28 3.47 -7.69 5.72
N ASP A 29 4.51 -8.00 4.94
CA ASP A 29 5.88 -8.14 5.45
C ASP A 29 6.36 -6.84 6.09
N ALA A 30 6.12 -5.71 5.42
CA ALA A 30 6.46 -4.39 5.96
C ALA A 30 5.67 -4.06 7.24
N THR A 31 4.41 -4.47 7.35
CA THR A 31 3.61 -4.30 8.57
C THR A 31 4.14 -5.14 9.71
N VAL A 32 4.53 -6.40 9.48
CA VAL A 32 5.14 -7.24 10.52
C VAL A 32 6.42 -6.58 11.05
N VAL A 33 7.32 -6.16 10.16
CA VAL A 33 8.56 -5.46 10.53
C VAL A 33 8.26 -4.15 11.28
N PHE A 34 7.27 -3.37 10.83
CA PHE A 34 6.88 -2.13 11.48
C PHE A 34 6.38 -2.38 12.91
N CYS A 35 5.47 -3.33 13.08
CA CYS A 35 4.87 -3.66 14.37
C CYS A 35 5.93 -4.17 15.34
N ASP A 36 6.83 -5.05 14.90
CA ASP A 36 7.91 -5.58 15.74
C ASP A 36 8.92 -4.51 16.19
N ARG A 37 9.06 -3.41 15.42
CA ARG A 37 9.97 -2.32 15.75
C ARG A 37 9.35 -1.24 16.63
N PHE A 38 8.09 -0.90 16.39
CA PHE A 38 7.52 0.36 16.90
C PHE A 38 6.27 0.21 17.75
N ILE A 39 5.68 -0.99 17.79
CA ILE A 39 4.48 -1.32 18.53
C ILE A 39 4.84 -2.37 19.59
N GLU A 40 4.29 -2.22 20.79
CA GLU A 40 4.50 -3.18 21.86
C GLU A 40 3.97 -4.56 21.45
N LYS A 41 4.80 -5.61 21.53
CA LYS A 41 4.50 -6.93 20.95
C LYS A 41 3.28 -7.60 21.56
N THR A 42 2.99 -7.33 22.83
CA THR A 42 1.83 -7.89 23.53
C THR A 42 0.60 -6.98 23.45
N SER A 43 0.68 -5.87 22.71
CA SER A 43 -0.45 -4.94 22.60
C SER A 43 -1.48 -5.43 21.59
N ARG A 44 -2.74 -5.10 21.89
CA ARG A 44 -3.85 -5.34 20.97
C ARG A 44 -3.65 -4.67 19.60
N THR A 45 -2.97 -3.53 19.57
CA THR A 45 -2.67 -2.79 18.34
C THR A 45 -1.72 -3.57 17.43
N HIS A 46 -0.70 -4.24 17.99
CA HIS A 46 0.20 -5.09 17.20
C HIS A 46 -0.60 -6.18 16.48
N ASP A 47 -1.39 -6.94 17.24
CA ASP A 47 -2.23 -8.02 16.69
C ASP A 47 -3.20 -7.50 15.61
N GLN A 48 -3.87 -6.37 15.86
CA GLN A 48 -4.85 -5.81 14.94
C GLN A 48 -4.22 -5.39 13.61
N MET A 49 -3.09 -4.70 13.64
CA MET A 49 -2.39 -4.27 12.42
C MET A 49 -1.93 -5.48 11.59
N VAL A 50 -1.28 -6.46 12.25
CA VAL A 50 -0.79 -7.68 11.59
C VAL A 50 -1.94 -8.48 11.00
N GLN A 51 -3.06 -8.60 11.72
CA GLN A 51 -4.24 -9.31 11.25
C GLN A 51 -4.94 -8.59 10.09
N ALA A 52 -5.05 -7.25 10.11
CA ALA A 52 -5.63 -6.48 9.02
C ALA A 52 -4.80 -6.66 7.72
N ALA A 53 -3.47 -6.59 7.82
CA ALA A 53 -2.58 -6.82 6.70
C ALA A 53 -2.73 -8.26 6.14
N ARG A 54 -2.70 -9.28 7.01
CA ARG A 54 -2.91 -10.68 6.62
C ARG A 54 -4.29 -10.95 6.02
N SER A 55 -5.32 -10.31 6.56
CA SER A 55 -6.70 -10.38 6.05
C SER A 55 -6.77 -9.85 4.62
N GLY A 56 -6.09 -8.73 4.35
CA GLY A 56 -5.99 -8.16 3.00
C GLY A 56 -5.46 -9.14 1.96
N VAL A 57 -4.30 -9.76 2.25
CA VAL A 57 -3.66 -10.76 1.36
C VAL A 57 -4.60 -11.93 1.08
N ARG A 58 -5.17 -12.53 2.12
CA ARG A 58 -6.06 -13.70 1.99
C ARG A 58 -7.30 -13.41 1.15
N ASN A 59 -7.97 -12.29 1.42
CA ASN A 59 -9.18 -11.93 0.69
C ASN A 59 -8.91 -11.62 -0.80
N ILE A 60 -7.72 -11.11 -1.15
CA ILE A 60 -7.30 -10.95 -2.55
C ILE A 60 -7.12 -12.32 -3.22
N SER A 61 -6.42 -13.25 -2.56
CA SER A 61 -6.21 -14.61 -3.06
C SER A 61 -7.53 -15.36 -3.23
N GLU A 62 -8.36 -15.40 -2.19
CA GLU A 62 -9.68 -16.04 -2.21
C GLU A 62 -10.61 -15.40 -3.24
N GLY A 63 -10.61 -14.06 -3.35
CA GLY A 63 -11.43 -13.32 -4.30
C GLY A 63 -11.11 -13.67 -5.74
N SER A 64 -9.81 -13.75 -6.05
CA SER A 64 -9.35 -14.15 -7.38
C SER A 64 -9.66 -15.62 -7.69
N GLY A 65 -9.56 -16.53 -6.72
CA GLY A 65 -10.00 -17.91 -6.89
C GLY A 65 -11.51 -18.04 -7.13
N ALA A 66 -12.31 -17.20 -6.45
CA ALA A 66 -13.76 -17.18 -6.61
C ALA A 66 -14.24 -16.54 -7.93
N ALA A 67 -13.41 -15.74 -8.61
CA ALA A 67 -13.76 -15.11 -9.90
C ALA A 67 -14.19 -16.14 -10.97
N ALA A 68 -13.64 -17.36 -10.89
CA ALA A 68 -13.97 -18.47 -11.78
C ALA A 68 -15.41 -18.99 -11.61
N THR A 69 -15.98 -18.84 -10.41
CA THR A 69 -17.24 -19.50 -10.02
C THR A 69 -18.34 -18.52 -9.62
N SER A 70 -17.97 -17.32 -9.13
CA SER A 70 -18.92 -16.32 -8.65
C SER A 70 -18.35 -14.91 -8.62
N LYS A 71 -18.81 -14.07 -9.56
CA LYS A 71 -18.54 -12.61 -9.54
C LYS A 71 -19.02 -11.94 -8.24
N LYS A 72 -20.12 -12.44 -7.65
CA LYS A 72 -20.63 -11.90 -6.38
C LYS A 72 -19.64 -12.12 -5.24
N MET A 73 -19.02 -13.31 -5.18
CA MET A 73 -18.05 -13.64 -4.16
C MET A 73 -16.73 -12.91 -4.38
N GLU A 74 -16.24 -12.85 -5.62
CA GLU A 74 -15.09 -12.05 -6.02
C GLU A 74 -15.23 -10.58 -5.56
N MET A 75 -16.35 -9.93 -5.88
CA MET A 75 -16.61 -8.55 -5.46
C MET A 75 -16.64 -8.40 -3.95
N LYS A 76 -17.27 -9.34 -3.24
CA LYS A 76 -17.35 -9.32 -1.77
C LYS A 76 -15.96 -9.38 -1.15
N LEU A 77 -15.14 -10.36 -1.53
CA LEU A 77 -13.80 -10.55 -0.98
C LEU A 77 -12.86 -9.40 -1.35
N THR A 78 -12.95 -8.89 -2.58
CA THR A 78 -12.21 -7.69 -3.00
C THR A 78 -12.57 -6.47 -2.13
N ASN A 79 -13.85 -6.31 -1.78
CA ASN A 79 -14.29 -5.23 -0.89
C ASN A 79 -13.77 -5.41 0.54
N VAL A 80 -13.73 -6.64 1.06
CA VAL A 80 -13.15 -6.93 2.38
C VAL A 80 -11.65 -6.64 2.38
N ALA A 81 -10.91 -7.06 1.36
CA ALA A 81 -9.48 -6.77 1.22
C ALA A 81 -9.21 -5.26 1.22
N ARG A 82 -10.01 -4.50 0.45
CA ARG A 82 -9.94 -3.04 0.41
C ARG A 82 -10.16 -2.42 1.80
N ALA A 83 -11.18 -2.88 2.51
CA ALA A 83 -11.50 -2.40 3.86
C ALA A 83 -10.33 -2.67 4.83
N SER A 84 -9.81 -3.89 4.88
CA SER A 84 -8.70 -4.22 5.79
C SER A 84 -7.42 -3.40 5.50
N LEU A 85 -7.04 -3.23 4.23
CA LEU A 85 -5.81 -2.51 3.88
C LEU A 85 -5.97 -0.97 3.98
N SER A 86 -7.13 -0.45 3.58
CA SER A 86 -7.33 1.00 3.38
C SER A 86 -8.06 1.67 4.53
N ASP A 87 -9.02 0.97 5.14
CA ASP A 87 -9.86 1.54 6.19
C ASP A 87 -9.42 1.15 7.59
N GLU A 88 -8.71 0.03 7.77
CA GLU A 88 -8.16 -0.41 9.06
C GLU A 88 -6.67 -0.08 9.12
N LEU A 89 -5.86 -0.83 8.37
CA LEU A 89 -4.40 -0.76 8.47
C LEU A 89 -3.84 0.66 8.23
N SER A 90 -4.31 1.34 7.17
CA SER A 90 -3.87 2.72 6.88
C SER A 90 -4.25 3.72 7.98
N LYS A 91 -5.37 3.48 8.71
CA LYS A 91 -5.75 4.32 9.84
C LYS A 91 -4.88 4.03 11.06
N ASP A 92 -4.50 2.78 11.29
CA ASP A 92 -3.60 2.42 12.38
C ASP A 92 -2.22 3.08 12.22
N TYR A 93 -1.64 3.06 11.01
CA TYR A 93 -0.42 3.82 10.72
C TYR A 93 -0.56 5.33 11.00
N LYS A 94 -1.70 5.92 10.60
CA LYS A 94 -1.96 7.34 10.86
C LYS A 94 -2.07 7.62 12.36
N SER A 95 -2.79 6.77 13.09
CA SER A 95 -2.96 6.88 14.54
C SER A 95 -1.63 6.77 15.26
N PHE A 96 -0.77 5.82 14.87
CA PHE A 96 0.59 5.70 15.38
C PHE A 96 1.38 7.02 15.23
N LEU A 97 1.37 7.60 14.01
CA LEU A 97 2.09 8.85 13.76
C LEU A 97 1.56 9.99 14.65
N MET A 98 0.24 10.15 14.72
CA MET A 98 -0.39 11.22 15.50
C MET A 98 -0.14 11.07 17.01
N GLN A 99 -0.30 9.87 17.55
CA GLN A 99 -0.12 9.59 18.98
C GLN A 99 1.33 9.82 19.45
N ARG A 100 2.30 9.71 18.54
CA ARG A 100 3.72 9.95 18.82
C ARG A 100 4.20 11.35 18.43
N GLY A 101 3.30 12.24 18.02
CA GLY A 101 3.67 13.60 17.58
C GLY A 101 4.49 13.63 16.29
N LEU A 102 4.48 12.54 15.51
CA LEU A 102 5.20 12.44 14.24
C LEU A 102 4.37 13.08 13.12
N ARG A 103 5.05 13.65 12.13
CA ARG A 103 4.36 14.36 11.07
C ARG A 103 3.67 13.37 10.14
N VAL A 104 2.35 13.44 10.08
CA VAL A 104 1.59 12.87 8.96
C VAL A 104 1.83 13.77 7.74
N TRP A 105 2.46 13.25 6.70
CA TRP A 105 2.75 14.05 5.51
C TRP A 105 1.47 14.60 4.86
N PRO A 106 1.50 15.64 4.04
CA PRO A 106 0.38 15.96 3.15
C PRO A 106 0.35 15.05 1.93
N LYS A 107 -0.84 14.79 1.37
CA LYS A 107 -1.04 13.89 0.19
C LYS A 107 -0.20 14.27 -1.04
N ASN A 108 0.05 15.57 -1.22
CA ASN A 108 0.78 16.15 -2.36
C ASN A 108 2.18 16.64 -1.95
N SER A 109 2.68 16.25 -0.78
CA SER A 109 4.05 16.60 -0.38
C SER A 109 5.04 15.88 -1.29
N LYS A 110 6.20 16.52 -1.54
CA LYS A 110 7.28 15.94 -2.37
C LYS A 110 7.69 14.55 -1.88
N MET A 111 7.75 14.34 -0.56
CA MET A 111 8.09 13.05 0.04
C MET A 111 7.02 11.99 -0.21
N CYS A 112 5.73 12.33 -0.03
CA CYS A 112 4.63 11.40 -0.29
C CYS A 112 4.57 11.01 -1.77
N LEU A 113 4.75 11.97 -2.68
CA LEU A 113 4.73 11.70 -4.12
C LEU A 113 5.93 10.85 -4.55
N ALA A 114 7.14 11.16 -4.06
CA ALA A 114 8.34 10.37 -4.34
C ALA A 114 8.21 8.92 -3.82
N MET A 115 7.65 8.73 -2.62
CA MET A 115 7.43 7.38 -2.07
C MET A 115 6.43 6.59 -2.91
N ARG A 116 5.28 7.21 -3.26
CA ARG A 116 4.27 6.60 -4.11
C ARG A 116 4.80 6.24 -5.49
N GLU A 117 5.64 7.10 -6.05
CA GLU A 117 6.26 6.85 -7.35
C GLU A 117 7.19 5.64 -7.26
N ARG A 118 8.03 5.52 -6.24
CA ARG A 118 8.91 4.36 -6.04
C ARG A 118 8.15 3.05 -5.87
N LEU A 119 7.05 3.05 -5.11
CA LEU A 119 6.19 1.88 -4.92
C LEU A 119 5.45 1.42 -6.18
N LYS A 120 5.48 2.20 -7.27
CA LYS A 120 4.94 1.73 -8.56
C LYS A 120 5.83 0.68 -9.23
N HIS A 121 7.11 0.66 -8.90
CA HIS A 121 8.12 -0.18 -9.51
C HIS A 121 8.57 -1.25 -8.52
N GLU A 122 8.77 -2.48 -8.99
CA GLU A 122 9.41 -3.54 -8.19
C GLU A 122 10.76 -3.07 -7.67
N ILE A 123 11.56 -2.49 -8.57
CA ILE A 123 12.80 -1.78 -8.31
C ILE A 123 12.74 -0.47 -9.11
N PHE A 124 12.85 0.67 -8.44
CA PHE A 124 12.79 1.98 -9.08
C PHE A 124 14.08 2.25 -9.88
N PRO A 125 13.99 2.53 -11.19
CA PRO A 125 15.16 2.79 -12.01
C PRO A 125 15.77 4.16 -11.69
N GLY A 126 17.10 4.26 -11.73
CA GLY A 126 17.80 5.55 -11.61
C GLY A 126 17.69 6.20 -10.22
N LEU A 127 17.63 5.40 -9.16
CA LEU A 127 17.75 5.91 -7.78
C LEU A 127 19.07 6.66 -7.60
N PRO A 128 19.05 7.92 -7.13
CA PRO A 128 20.27 8.59 -6.72
C PRO A 128 20.88 7.83 -5.53
N ALA A 129 22.22 7.83 -5.44
CA ALA A 129 22.92 7.27 -4.29
C ALA A 129 22.32 7.86 -3.00
N ALA A 130 22.00 6.97 -2.05
CA ALA A 130 21.44 7.38 -0.78
C ALA A 130 22.38 8.38 -0.11
N PRO A 131 21.90 9.56 0.33
CA PRO A 131 22.71 10.47 1.14
C PRO A 131 23.24 9.71 2.35
N LYS A 132 24.50 9.97 2.76
CA LYS A 132 25.12 9.28 3.90
C LYS A 132 24.20 9.29 5.12
N GLY A 133 23.92 8.09 5.65
CA GLY A 133 23.08 7.89 6.83
C GLY A 133 21.56 7.95 6.59
N LYS A 134 21.09 8.11 5.34
CA LYS A 134 19.65 8.06 5.01
C LYS A 134 19.28 6.77 4.31
N VAL A 135 18.14 6.20 4.72
CA VAL A 135 17.55 5.03 4.05
C VAL A 135 16.71 5.51 2.87
N VAL A 136 16.81 4.83 1.74
CA VAL A 136 16.07 5.16 0.53
C VAL A 136 15.23 3.96 0.13
N LEU A 137 13.93 4.15 -0.01
CA LEU A 137 13.05 3.12 -0.56
C LEU A 137 13.47 2.84 -2.00
N THR A 138 13.84 1.59 -2.29
CA THR A 138 14.34 1.18 -3.59
C THR A 138 13.26 0.74 -4.57
N GLY A 139 12.04 0.53 -4.09
CA GLY A 139 10.92 -0.01 -4.86
C GLY A 139 9.98 -0.78 -3.94
N LEU A 140 9.01 -1.47 -4.53
CA LEU A 140 8.10 -2.34 -3.78
C LEU A 140 8.87 -3.46 -3.06
N ALA A 141 9.74 -4.19 -3.76
CA ALA A 141 10.51 -5.30 -3.19
C ALA A 141 11.40 -4.90 -2.00
N GLY A 142 11.81 -3.63 -1.93
CA GLY A 142 12.63 -3.10 -0.84
C GLY A 142 11.84 -2.48 0.32
N LEU A 143 10.50 -2.59 0.36
CA LEU A 143 9.70 -1.89 1.36
C LEU A 143 9.94 -2.41 2.78
N ALA A 144 9.98 -3.72 3.00
CA ALA A 144 10.24 -4.29 4.32
C ALA A 144 11.63 -3.91 4.83
N ASP A 145 12.66 -3.99 3.98
CA ASP A 145 14.03 -3.55 4.27
C ASP A 145 14.12 -2.06 4.58
N PHE A 146 13.38 -1.24 3.83
CA PHE A 146 13.26 0.19 4.10
C PHE A 146 12.66 0.42 5.48
N VAL A 147 11.52 -0.23 5.78
CA VAL A 147 10.83 -0.14 7.07
C VAL A 147 11.68 -0.68 8.20
N ALA A 148 12.59 -1.63 7.97
CA ALA A 148 13.51 -2.15 8.99
C ALA A 148 14.58 -1.14 9.43
N LYS A 149 14.92 -0.18 8.56
CA LYS A 149 16.04 0.76 8.78
C LYS A 149 15.57 2.21 8.96
N ALA A 150 14.42 2.56 8.40
CA ALA A 150 13.87 3.91 8.46
C ALA A 150 13.50 4.33 9.89
N ASP A 151 13.48 5.64 10.13
CA ASP A 151 12.89 6.22 11.33
C ASP A 151 11.36 6.00 11.35
N PRO A 152 10.70 6.09 12.53
CA PRO A 152 9.26 5.78 12.64
C PRO A 152 8.36 6.70 11.81
N GLU A 153 8.77 7.94 11.54
CA GLU A 153 7.98 8.85 10.70
C GLU A 153 8.01 8.40 9.23
N LEU A 154 9.20 8.11 8.71
CA LEU A 154 9.39 7.59 7.35
C LEU A 154 8.68 6.25 7.17
N ALA A 155 8.86 5.32 8.11
CA ALA A 155 8.26 4.00 8.06
C ALA A 155 6.73 4.07 8.10
N GLY A 156 6.16 4.86 9.01
CA GLY A 156 4.72 5.04 9.12
C GLY A 156 4.13 5.70 7.88
N ASN A 157 4.73 6.79 7.39
CA ASN A 157 4.22 7.50 6.21
C ASN A 157 4.36 6.71 4.90
N ALA A 158 5.32 5.78 4.80
CA ALA A 158 5.45 4.89 3.65
C ALA A 158 4.24 3.97 3.46
N ALA A 159 3.58 3.60 4.57
CA ALA A 159 2.47 2.66 4.58
C ALA A 159 1.08 3.32 4.62
N VAL A 160 0.98 4.65 4.87
CA VAL A 160 -0.30 5.37 4.81
C VAL A 160 -0.76 5.50 3.36
N ARG A 161 -1.77 4.71 2.98
CA ARG A 161 -2.46 4.88 1.69
C ARG A 161 -3.20 6.23 1.65
N ARG A 162 -3.06 6.93 0.53
CA ARG A 162 -3.77 8.19 0.27
C ARG A 162 -4.35 8.15 -1.13
N GLU A 163 -5.68 8.10 -1.21
CA GLU A 163 -6.39 8.22 -2.47
C GLU A 163 -5.95 9.51 -3.20
N PRO A 164 -5.74 9.46 -4.53
CA PRO A 164 -5.49 10.65 -5.31
C PRO A 164 -6.72 11.55 -5.23
N GLY A 165 -6.68 12.57 -4.37
CA GLY A 165 -7.69 13.62 -4.44
C GLY A 165 -7.48 14.43 -5.70
N VAL A 166 -8.58 14.76 -6.39
CA VAL A 166 -8.63 15.73 -7.48
C VAL A 166 -7.73 16.91 -7.12
N LEU A 167 -6.77 17.21 -8.00
CA LEU A 167 -5.93 18.41 -7.87
C LEU A 167 -6.88 19.61 -7.82
N PRO A 168 -6.71 20.56 -6.88
CA PRO A 168 -7.45 21.81 -6.99
C PRO A 168 -7.11 22.42 -8.34
N SER A 169 -8.13 22.64 -9.16
CA SER A 169 -8.02 23.42 -10.40
C SER A 169 -7.33 24.73 -10.02
N GLN A 170 -6.19 25.01 -10.65
CA GLN A 170 -5.57 26.32 -10.60
C GLN A 170 -6.59 27.29 -11.23
N THR A 171 -7.45 27.90 -10.41
CA THR A 171 -8.21 29.07 -10.84
C THR A 171 -7.19 30.19 -10.90
N SER A 172 -6.80 30.51 -12.13
CA SER A 172 -6.04 31.70 -12.47
C SER A 172 -6.85 32.93 -12.07
N ASP A 173 -6.62 33.44 -10.85
CA ASP A 173 -6.92 34.83 -10.53
C ASP A 173 -5.81 35.70 -11.12
N SER A 174 -5.96 36.00 -12.39
CA SER A 174 -5.30 37.12 -13.04
C SER A 174 -6.36 38.11 -13.46
N LYS A 175 -6.66 39.05 -12.56
CA LYS A 175 -7.09 40.42 -12.87
C LYS A 175 -6.99 41.31 -11.62
N SER A 176 -5.84 41.97 -11.50
CA SER A 176 -5.67 43.24 -10.78
C SER A 176 -4.92 44.14 -11.74
N LYS A 177 -5.67 44.90 -12.56
CA LYS A 177 -5.85 46.37 -12.51
C LYS A 177 -4.78 47.12 -13.33
N PRO A 178 -5.02 48.36 -13.82
CA PRO A 178 -5.70 49.48 -13.15
C PRO A 178 -7.15 49.75 -13.56
#